data_AF-A0A9Y1BI11-F1
#
_entry.id   AF-A0A9Y1BI11-F1
#
_cell.length_a   1.000
_cell.length_b   1.000
_cell.length_c   1.000
_cell.angle_alpha   90.00
_cell.angle_beta   90.00
_cell.angle_gamma   90.00
#
_symmetry.space_group_name_H-M   'P 1'
#
loop_
_entity.id
_entity.type
_entity.pdbx_description
1 polymer ?
#
loop_
_entity_poly.entity_id
_entity_poly.type
_entity_poly.pdbx_seq_one_letter_code
_entity_poly.pdbx_strand_id
1 'polypeptide(L)'
;MLVLSSCQYCGNKAQYYCTNCGKLLCSEHATEAHTVYYCKNCDLEVYEKQCHKCGNKTEFSRNDNVLLCEWCKTPTVVDGYAYHQQLPEKIFSSILRINKKIADLLYLTDRYHKLVDEILKVRYAKIKLFPEIEDDLSILRTKIDNLIKKLRIISDSLFLKINKKLQSLNYLRSPNLNNLEPAEELINYLDKNYESLGYSLHLKIEQIEEYFASIGKKVDFLNYQYTLLKIIYRLIPEVEGEELIAIIPRMWIKKSYKLPKRHVFVLTNKNIYLLREKGLFRTMLKLKEKIDLSNVRLVSESQTLLKGKVVKISTLLSQYSLFGRDIAISELSKYFSIYYEYFKYSTSDLTVINEFKYYNLSVKDLREAINKYLNNLRVSLLKKREIKREIMYKNSLVARRQQILQRLANIRRKIQEITQSRTGRYQSPKVFNNLLQRLMEEQSRLEKEIRINDAKIREIDELWGVFYDQVS
;
A
#
# COMPACT_ATOMS: atom_id res chain seq x y z
N MET A 1 -29.55 -19.49 -32.77
CA MET A 1 -29.53 -20.95 -32.56
C MET A 1 -29.24 -21.21 -31.09
N LEU A 2 -30.23 -21.73 -30.36
CA LEU A 2 -30.13 -22.12 -28.94
C LEU A 2 -29.76 -23.61 -28.91
N VAL A 3 -28.52 -23.95 -28.59
CA VAL A 3 -28.18 -25.36 -28.31
C VAL A 3 -28.45 -25.65 -26.84
N LEU A 4 -29.48 -26.49 -26.71
CA LEU A 4 -30.07 -27.22 -25.59
C LEU A 4 -29.05 -27.77 -24.58
N SER A 5 -28.99 -27.16 -23.41
CA SER A 5 -28.55 -27.88 -22.20
C SER A 5 -29.76 -28.60 -21.61
N SER A 6 -29.55 -29.80 -21.09
CA SER A 6 -30.61 -30.63 -20.51
C SER A 6 -30.67 -30.44 -19.01
N CYS A 7 -31.89 -30.44 -18.46
CA CYS A 7 -32.13 -30.57 -17.05
C CYS A 7 -31.54 -31.89 -16.59
N GLN A 8 -30.70 -31.83 -15.56
CA GLN A 8 -30.01 -33.01 -15.05
C GLN A 8 -30.92 -33.96 -14.27
N TYR A 9 -32.20 -33.61 -14.09
CA TYR A 9 -33.19 -34.44 -13.41
C TYR A 9 -34.03 -35.28 -14.38
N CYS A 10 -34.49 -34.69 -15.49
CA CYS A 10 -35.46 -35.29 -16.39
C CYS A 10 -35.05 -35.27 -17.88
N GLY A 11 -33.93 -34.64 -18.24
CA GLY A 11 -33.48 -34.51 -19.63
C GLY A 11 -34.19 -33.40 -20.43
N ASN A 12 -35.29 -32.82 -19.92
CA ASN A 12 -35.99 -31.68 -20.54
C ASN A 12 -35.08 -30.47 -20.70
N LYS A 13 -35.45 -29.50 -21.54
CA LYS A 13 -34.64 -28.30 -21.76
C LYS A 13 -34.41 -27.52 -20.45
N ALA A 14 -33.14 -27.32 -20.08
CA ALA A 14 -32.78 -26.51 -18.92
C ALA A 14 -32.98 -25.02 -19.21
N GLN A 15 -33.44 -24.30 -18.19
CA GLN A 15 -33.57 -22.84 -18.18
C GLN A 15 -32.88 -22.24 -16.96
N TYR A 16 -32.90 -22.96 -15.83
CA TYR A 16 -32.42 -22.48 -14.56
C TYR A 16 -31.13 -23.18 -14.14
N TYR A 17 -30.42 -22.53 -13.21
CA TYR A 17 -29.19 -23.01 -12.62
C TYR A 17 -29.23 -22.81 -11.10
N CYS A 18 -28.86 -23.84 -10.34
CA CYS A 18 -28.71 -23.72 -8.89
C CYS A 18 -27.26 -23.39 -8.54
N THR A 19 -26.99 -22.19 -8.01
CA THR A 19 -25.64 -21.76 -7.64
C THR A 19 -25.10 -22.43 -6.38
N ASN A 20 -25.90 -23.25 -5.68
CA ASN A 20 -25.47 -23.98 -4.49
C ASN A 20 -24.97 -25.40 -4.83
N CYS A 21 -25.71 -26.14 -5.67
CA CYS A 21 -25.36 -27.53 -6.03
C CYS A 21 -24.87 -27.69 -7.47
N GLY A 22 -24.78 -26.61 -8.25
CA GLY A 22 -24.27 -26.61 -9.63
C GLY A 22 -25.19 -27.26 -10.65
N LYS A 23 -26.44 -27.60 -10.29
CA LYS A 23 -27.35 -28.36 -11.17
C LYS A 23 -28.11 -27.46 -12.15
N LEU A 24 -28.29 -27.98 -13.37
CA LEU A 24 -29.16 -27.41 -14.40
C LEU A 24 -30.59 -27.96 -14.29
N LEU A 25 -31.57 -27.05 -14.28
CA LEU A 25 -32.97 -27.34 -13.99
C LEU A 25 -33.86 -26.82 -15.12
N CYS A 26 -34.92 -27.55 -15.46
CA CYS A 26 -36.04 -27.00 -16.22
C CYS A 26 -37.04 -26.32 -15.25
N SER A 27 -38.08 -25.69 -15.80
CA SER A 27 -39.12 -25.04 -14.99
C SER A 27 -39.82 -25.97 -14.00
N GLU A 28 -40.00 -27.24 -14.36
CA GLU A 28 -40.65 -28.23 -13.48
C GLU A 28 -39.80 -28.56 -12.24
N HIS A 29 -38.46 -28.48 -12.37
CA HIS A 29 -37.53 -28.82 -11.29
C HIS A 29 -36.93 -27.58 -10.59
N ALA A 30 -37.46 -26.40 -10.91
CA ALA A 30 -37.26 -25.14 -10.21
C ALA A 30 -38.57 -24.79 -9.50
N THR A 31 -38.82 -25.43 -8.37
CA THR A 31 -40.11 -25.38 -7.68
C THR A 31 -40.33 -24.02 -7.03
N GLU A 32 -41.44 -23.36 -7.32
CA GLU A 32 -41.84 -22.15 -6.62
C GLU A 32 -42.29 -22.50 -5.20
N ALA A 33 -41.61 -21.94 -4.20
CA ALA A 33 -42.14 -21.85 -2.85
C ALA A 33 -42.75 -20.47 -2.67
N HIS A 34 -43.99 -20.45 -2.19
CA HIS A 34 -44.72 -19.23 -1.87
C HIS A 34 -44.66 -18.89 -0.38
N THR A 35 -43.98 -19.72 0.42
CA THR A 35 -44.01 -19.63 1.88
C THR A 35 -42.64 -19.93 2.46
N VAL A 36 -42.01 -18.93 3.06
CA VAL A 36 -40.71 -19.04 3.75
C VAL A 36 -40.99 -19.13 5.24
N TYR A 37 -40.52 -20.20 5.86
CA TYR A 37 -40.62 -20.44 7.29
C TYR A 37 -39.31 -20.12 8.01
N TYR A 38 -39.34 -19.81 9.30
CA TYR A 38 -38.14 -19.56 10.10
C TYR A 38 -37.98 -20.60 11.22
N CYS A 39 -36.80 -21.22 11.29
CA CYS A 39 -36.40 -22.14 12.36
C CYS A 39 -35.59 -21.39 13.41
N LYS A 40 -36.23 -21.11 14.55
CA LYS A 40 -35.59 -20.42 15.69
C LYS A 40 -34.41 -21.19 16.31
N ASN A 41 -34.44 -22.52 16.26
CA ASN A 41 -33.37 -23.34 16.84
C ASN A 41 -32.10 -23.34 16.00
N CYS A 42 -32.22 -23.11 14.68
CA CYS A 42 -31.07 -23.02 13.78
C CYS A 42 -30.74 -21.59 13.36
N ASP A 43 -31.60 -20.62 13.68
CA ASP A 43 -31.55 -19.27 13.14
C ASP A 43 -31.46 -19.27 11.59
N LEU A 44 -32.35 -20.04 10.95
CA LEU A 44 -32.34 -20.22 9.49
C LEU A 44 -33.74 -20.10 8.89
N GLU A 45 -33.81 -19.45 7.73
CA GLU A 45 -34.96 -19.55 6.83
C GLU A 45 -34.99 -20.93 6.16
N VAL A 46 -36.17 -21.53 6.15
CA VAL A 46 -36.46 -22.87 5.65
C VAL A 46 -37.79 -22.85 4.91
N TYR A 47 -37.97 -23.70 3.90
CA TYR A 47 -39.11 -23.59 2.97
C TYR A 47 -40.17 -24.67 3.20
N GLU A 48 -40.09 -25.33 4.36
CA GLU A 48 -40.98 -26.39 4.80
C GLU A 48 -41.42 -26.14 6.25
N LYS A 49 -42.51 -26.78 6.68
CA LYS A 49 -43.04 -26.67 8.05
C LYS A 49 -42.12 -27.30 9.12
N GLN A 50 -41.10 -28.03 8.70
CA GLN A 50 -40.06 -28.61 9.56
C GLN A 50 -38.68 -28.21 9.04
N CYS A 51 -37.75 -27.97 9.96
CA CYS A 51 -36.39 -27.60 9.63
C CYS A 51 -35.60 -28.84 9.16
N HIS A 52 -35.12 -28.85 7.92
CA HIS A 52 -34.30 -29.94 7.38
C HIS A 52 -32.97 -30.15 8.14
N LYS A 53 -32.47 -29.14 8.86
CA LYS A 53 -31.22 -29.21 9.64
C LYS A 53 -31.40 -29.80 11.04
N CYS A 54 -32.54 -29.58 11.70
CA CYS A 54 -32.74 -29.97 13.11
C CYS A 54 -34.07 -30.68 13.41
N GLY A 55 -34.92 -30.94 12.41
CA GLY A 55 -36.21 -31.65 12.55
C GLY A 55 -37.33 -30.88 13.27
N ASN A 56 -37.04 -29.72 13.88
CA ASN A 56 -38.00 -28.96 14.66
C ASN A 56 -39.04 -28.24 13.77
N LYS A 57 -40.25 -28.06 14.31
CA LYS A 57 -41.29 -27.24 13.67
C LYS A 57 -40.82 -25.79 13.56
N THR A 58 -41.17 -25.16 12.45
CA THR A 58 -40.87 -23.75 12.19
C THR A 58 -41.90 -22.84 12.85
N GLU A 59 -41.50 -21.66 13.34
CA GLU A 59 -42.37 -20.83 14.19
C GLU A 59 -43.26 -19.86 13.38
N PHE A 60 -42.74 -19.27 12.30
CA PHE A 60 -43.46 -18.23 11.55
C PHE A 60 -43.21 -18.34 10.05
N SER A 61 -44.16 -17.89 9.23
CA SER A 61 -44.07 -17.90 7.78
C SER A 61 -44.32 -16.52 7.16
N ARG A 62 -43.55 -16.16 6.13
CA ARG A 62 -43.88 -15.04 5.22
C ARG A 62 -44.18 -15.57 3.83
N ASN A 63 -45.07 -14.88 3.12
CA ASN A 63 -45.30 -15.17 1.70
C ASN A 63 -44.22 -14.48 0.88
N ASP A 64 -43.43 -15.28 0.17
CA ASP A 64 -42.34 -14.82 -0.68
C ASP A 64 -42.26 -15.79 -1.85
N ASN A 65 -42.14 -15.28 -3.08
CA ASN A 65 -42.05 -16.13 -4.26
C ASN A 65 -40.58 -16.41 -4.54
N VAL A 66 -40.14 -17.61 -4.18
CA VAL A 66 -38.74 -18.02 -4.30
C VAL A 66 -38.65 -19.32 -5.08
N LEU A 67 -37.77 -19.36 -6.08
CA LEU A 67 -37.46 -20.60 -6.78
C LEU A 67 -36.50 -21.44 -5.95
N LEU A 68 -36.93 -22.64 -5.60
CA LEU A 68 -36.11 -23.62 -4.91
C LEU A 68 -35.53 -24.63 -5.89
N CYS A 69 -34.31 -25.06 -5.60
CA CYS A 69 -33.70 -26.16 -6.32
C CYS A 69 -34.34 -27.46 -5.85
N GLU A 70 -34.91 -28.25 -6.75
CA GLU A 70 -35.53 -29.52 -6.34
C GLU A 70 -34.53 -30.51 -5.73
N TRP A 71 -33.25 -30.44 -6.11
CA TRP A 71 -32.18 -31.32 -5.62
C TRP A 71 -31.73 -31.02 -4.19
N CYS A 72 -31.43 -29.75 -3.89
CA CYS A 72 -30.86 -29.36 -2.59
C CYS A 72 -31.80 -28.50 -1.74
N LYS A 73 -33.00 -28.22 -2.23
CA LYS A 73 -34.06 -27.45 -1.57
C LYS A 73 -33.65 -26.02 -1.16
N THR A 74 -32.62 -25.46 -1.78
CA THR A 74 -32.14 -24.10 -1.49
C THR A 74 -32.72 -23.04 -2.43
N PRO A 75 -32.88 -21.79 -1.96
CA PRO A 75 -33.44 -20.64 -2.70
C PRO A 75 -32.43 -19.97 -3.65
N THR A 76 -31.50 -20.76 -4.20
CA THR A 76 -30.33 -20.27 -4.93
C THR A 76 -30.46 -20.55 -6.43
N VAL A 77 -31.70 -20.67 -6.92
CA VAL A 77 -32.00 -20.92 -8.33
C VAL A 77 -32.10 -19.60 -9.06
N VAL A 78 -31.36 -19.50 -10.16
CA VAL A 78 -31.30 -18.31 -11.02
C VAL A 78 -31.59 -18.67 -12.47
N ASP A 79 -31.99 -17.69 -13.28
CA ASP A 79 -32.04 -17.87 -14.73
C ASP A 79 -30.64 -18.16 -15.28
N GLY A 80 -30.47 -19.32 -15.89
CA GLY A 80 -29.16 -19.82 -16.31
C GLY A 80 -28.55 -18.98 -17.43
N TYR A 81 -29.37 -18.41 -18.32
CA TYR A 81 -28.88 -17.58 -19.41
C TYR A 81 -28.39 -16.22 -18.91
N ALA A 82 -29.17 -15.56 -18.05
CA ALA A 82 -28.78 -14.32 -17.38
C ALA A 82 -27.53 -14.54 -16.53
N TYR A 83 -27.45 -15.67 -15.81
CA TYR A 83 -26.26 -16.03 -15.04
C TYR A 83 -25.03 -16.24 -15.92
N HIS A 84 -25.19 -16.96 -17.04
CA HIS A 84 -24.11 -17.15 -18.02
C HIS A 84 -23.56 -15.81 -18.54
N GLN A 85 -24.44 -14.82 -18.78
CA GLN A 85 -24.01 -13.50 -19.23
C GLN A 85 -23.16 -12.74 -18.19
N GLN A 86 -23.30 -13.04 -16.90
CA GLN A 86 -22.51 -12.43 -15.82
C GLN A 86 -21.15 -13.11 -15.60
N LEU A 87 -20.96 -14.35 -16.06
CA LEU A 87 -19.74 -15.12 -15.82
C LEU A 87 -18.44 -14.43 -16.28
N PRO A 88 -18.37 -13.80 -17.47
CA PRO A 88 -17.16 -13.09 -17.89
C PRO A 88 -16.74 -12.02 -16.88
N GLU A 89 -17.69 -11.19 -16.41
CA GLU A 89 -17.45 -10.14 -15.43
C GLU A 89 -16.95 -10.72 -14.10
N LYS A 90 -17.59 -11.78 -13.60
CA LYS A 90 -17.16 -12.47 -12.37
C LYS A 90 -15.72 -12.99 -12.50
N ILE A 91 -15.38 -13.66 -13.61
CA ILE A 91 -14.03 -14.16 -13.87
C ILE A 91 -13.02 -13.00 -13.93
N PHE A 92 -13.34 -11.90 -14.63
CA PHE A 92 -12.46 -10.71 -14.64
C PHE A 92 -12.26 -10.11 -13.27
N SER A 93 -13.34 -9.98 -12.49
CA SER A 93 -13.29 -9.40 -11.15
C SER A 93 -12.36 -10.20 -10.23
N SER A 94 -12.39 -11.53 -10.28
CA SER A 94 -11.48 -12.40 -9.53
C SER A 94 -10.03 -12.24 -9.98
N ILE A 95 -9.77 -12.11 -11.29
CA ILE A 95 -8.40 -11.92 -11.81
C ILE A 95 -7.85 -10.54 -11.45
N LEU A 96 -8.67 -9.48 -11.46
CA LEU A 96 -8.25 -8.13 -11.07
C LEU A 96 -7.77 -8.05 -9.61
N ARG A 97 -8.20 -8.96 -8.75
CA ARG A 97 -7.67 -9.04 -7.38
C ARG A 97 -6.17 -9.28 -7.37
N ILE A 98 -5.61 -10.00 -8.36
CA ILE A 98 -4.15 -10.21 -8.52
C ILE A 98 -3.43 -8.87 -8.74
N ASN A 99 -4.01 -7.94 -9.52
CA ASN A 99 -3.42 -6.62 -9.75
C ASN A 99 -3.29 -5.81 -8.47
N LYS A 100 -4.24 -5.94 -7.52
CA LYS A 100 -4.16 -5.24 -6.23
C LYS A 100 -2.90 -5.64 -5.44
N LYS A 101 -2.42 -6.88 -5.60
CA LYS A 101 -1.18 -7.35 -4.96
C LYS A 101 0.11 -6.83 -5.63
N ILE A 102 0.04 -6.43 -6.90
CA ILE A 102 1.14 -5.71 -7.56
C ILE A 102 1.33 -4.32 -6.94
N ALA A 103 0.23 -3.66 -6.54
CA ALA A 103 0.30 -2.35 -5.88
C ALA A 103 1.09 -2.41 -4.57
N ASP A 104 0.91 -3.48 -3.78
CA ASP A 104 1.68 -3.70 -2.55
C ASP A 104 3.20 -3.82 -2.83
N LEU A 105 3.59 -4.50 -3.91
CA LEU A 105 5.00 -4.57 -4.32
C LEU A 105 5.54 -3.23 -4.86
N LEU A 106 4.72 -2.49 -5.60
CA LEU A 106 5.08 -1.16 -6.09
C LEU A 106 5.36 -0.22 -4.92
N TYR A 107 4.57 -0.31 -3.86
CA TYR A 107 4.80 0.45 -2.63
C TYR A 107 6.14 0.10 -1.96
N LEU A 108 6.48 -1.19 -1.84
CA LEU A 108 7.76 -1.62 -1.27
C LEU A 108 8.96 -1.16 -2.10
N THR A 109 8.87 -1.24 -3.43
CA THR A 109 9.95 -0.80 -4.33
C THR A 109 10.13 0.72 -4.30
N ASP A 110 9.06 1.50 -4.31
CA ASP A 110 9.12 2.97 -4.14
C ASP A 110 9.78 3.35 -2.81
N ARG A 111 9.44 2.65 -1.72
CA ARG A 111 10.10 2.87 -0.42
C ARG A 111 11.57 2.52 -0.44
N TYR A 112 11.96 1.42 -1.08
CA TYR A 112 13.36 1.05 -1.24
C TYR A 112 14.13 2.15 -1.99
N HIS A 113 13.58 2.66 -3.10
CA HIS A 113 14.21 3.73 -3.87
C HIS A 113 14.36 5.02 -3.06
N LYS A 114 13.33 5.43 -2.32
CA LYS A 114 13.41 6.59 -1.42
C LYS A 114 14.50 6.43 -0.37
N LEU A 115 14.62 5.25 0.22
CA LEU A 115 15.65 4.94 1.21
C LEU A 115 17.06 5.03 0.62
N VAL A 116 17.26 4.48 -0.59
CA VAL A 116 18.53 4.58 -1.34
C VAL A 116 18.85 6.05 -1.66
N ASP A 117 17.86 6.85 -2.07
CA ASP A 117 18.05 8.28 -2.35
C ASP A 117 18.45 9.08 -1.10
N GLU A 118 17.87 8.78 0.07
CA GLU A 118 18.26 9.41 1.34
C GLU A 118 19.70 9.07 1.72
N ILE A 119 20.09 7.80 1.59
CA ILE A 119 21.44 7.35 1.88
C ILE A 119 22.44 7.99 0.90
N LEU A 120 22.12 8.07 -0.39
CA LEU A 120 22.94 8.74 -1.40
C LEU A 120 23.17 10.22 -1.05
N LYS A 121 22.14 10.95 -0.61
CA LYS A 121 22.28 12.36 -0.20
C LYS A 121 23.28 12.53 0.95
N VAL A 122 23.24 11.65 1.94
CA VAL A 122 24.17 11.63 3.07
C VAL A 122 25.60 11.35 2.59
N ARG A 123 25.76 10.42 1.64
CA ARG A 123 27.07 10.02 1.09
C ARG A 123 27.72 11.10 0.26
N TYR A 124 26.95 11.80 -0.58
CA TYR A 124 27.46 12.96 -1.31
C TYR A 124 27.95 14.06 -0.38
N ALA A 125 27.45 14.12 0.85
CA ALA A 125 27.91 15.05 1.88
C ALA A 125 29.18 14.58 2.62
N LYS A 126 29.82 13.49 2.17
CA LYS A 126 31.02 12.88 2.78
C LYS A 126 30.84 12.48 4.24
N ILE A 127 29.63 12.04 4.59
CA ILE A 127 29.33 11.46 5.90
C ILE A 127 29.55 9.95 5.79
N LYS A 128 30.46 9.41 6.61
CA LYS A 128 30.71 7.96 6.65
C LYS A 128 29.49 7.21 7.19
N LEU A 129 29.17 6.10 6.54
CA LEU A 129 28.15 5.16 7.00
C LEU A 129 28.75 4.13 7.96
N PHE A 130 27.85 3.50 8.71
CA PHE A 130 28.07 2.18 9.27
C PHE A 130 27.96 1.17 8.10
N PRO A 131 28.97 0.33 7.83
CA PRO A 131 28.92 -0.69 6.77
C PRO A 131 27.64 -1.54 6.81
N GLU A 132 27.13 -1.78 8.01
CA GLU A 132 25.88 -2.51 8.25
C GLU A 132 24.67 -1.96 7.48
N ILE A 133 24.61 -0.65 7.17
CA ILE A 133 23.50 -0.07 6.40
C ILE A 133 23.52 -0.55 4.96
N GLU A 134 24.70 -0.66 4.36
CA GLU A 134 24.89 -1.13 2.98
C GLU A 134 24.59 -2.64 2.89
N ASP A 135 25.02 -3.42 3.89
CA ASP A 135 24.69 -4.83 4.03
C ASP A 135 23.17 -5.04 4.19
N ASP A 136 22.54 -4.28 5.09
CA ASP A 136 21.10 -4.34 5.33
C ASP A 136 20.31 -3.95 4.06
N LEU A 137 20.77 -2.94 3.30
CA LEU A 137 20.19 -2.57 2.01
C LEU A 137 20.29 -3.69 0.98
N SER A 138 21.43 -4.38 0.91
CA SER A 138 21.65 -5.51 0.00
C SER A 138 20.72 -6.68 0.34
N ILE A 139 20.57 -6.99 1.63
CA ILE A 139 19.63 -8.00 2.13
C ILE A 139 18.19 -7.62 1.78
N LEU A 140 17.81 -6.36 2.04
CA LEU A 140 16.47 -5.84 1.74
C LEU A 140 16.16 -5.95 0.24
N ARG A 141 17.10 -5.53 -0.62
CA ARG A 141 17.00 -5.65 -2.08
C ARG A 141 16.71 -7.10 -2.49
N THR A 142 17.51 -8.02 -1.97
CA THR A 142 17.41 -9.45 -2.28
C THR A 142 16.06 -10.03 -1.86
N LYS A 143 15.52 -9.61 -0.72
CA LYS A 143 14.19 -10.03 -0.26
C LYS A 143 13.08 -9.53 -1.17
N ILE A 144 13.13 -8.26 -1.58
CA ILE A 144 12.13 -7.67 -2.50
C ILE A 144 12.22 -8.34 -3.89
N ASP A 145 13.42 -8.50 -4.44
CA ASP A 145 13.62 -9.16 -5.75
C ASP A 145 13.10 -10.60 -5.75
N ASN A 146 13.40 -11.37 -4.70
CA ASN A 146 12.88 -12.73 -4.53
C ASN A 146 11.35 -12.76 -4.44
N LEU A 147 10.73 -11.76 -3.83
CA LEU A 147 9.27 -11.65 -3.77
C LEU A 147 8.67 -11.37 -5.16
N ILE A 148 9.26 -10.45 -5.92
CA ILE A 148 8.87 -10.13 -7.30
C ILE A 148 8.99 -11.38 -8.19
N LYS A 149 10.12 -12.08 -8.14
CA LYS A 149 10.36 -13.32 -8.91
C LYS A 149 9.35 -14.41 -8.58
N LYS A 150 9.07 -14.63 -7.29
CA LYS A 150 8.06 -15.61 -6.87
C LYS A 150 6.67 -15.25 -7.38
N LEU A 151 6.30 -13.98 -7.32
CA LEU A 151 5.00 -13.53 -7.83
C LEU A 151 4.88 -13.68 -9.34
N ARG A 152 5.97 -13.42 -10.09
CA ARG A 152 6.01 -13.67 -11.53
C ARG A 152 5.71 -15.14 -11.86
N ILE A 153 6.41 -16.07 -11.22
CA ILE A 153 6.23 -17.51 -11.44
C ILE A 153 4.78 -17.94 -11.13
N ILE A 154 4.24 -17.48 -10.00
CA ILE A 154 2.87 -17.80 -9.59
C ILE A 154 1.86 -17.22 -10.59
N SER A 155 2.03 -15.96 -10.97
CA SER A 155 1.21 -15.27 -11.96
C SER A 155 1.20 -16.03 -13.28
N ASP A 156 2.37 -16.32 -13.85
CA ASP A 156 2.50 -17.00 -15.14
C ASP A 156 1.82 -18.38 -15.12
N SER A 157 2.00 -19.14 -14.03
CA SER A 157 1.36 -20.45 -13.82
C SER A 157 -0.16 -20.35 -13.71
N LEU A 158 -0.66 -19.38 -12.95
CA LEU A 158 -2.10 -19.13 -12.82
C LEU A 158 -2.71 -18.72 -14.16
N PHE A 159 -2.12 -17.76 -14.87
CA PHE A 159 -2.62 -17.30 -16.18
C PHE A 159 -2.62 -18.41 -17.23
N LEU A 160 -1.62 -19.28 -17.24
CA LEU A 160 -1.60 -20.45 -18.13
C LEU A 160 -2.78 -21.38 -17.85
N LYS A 161 -3.06 -21.68 -16.56
CA LYS A 161 -4.19 -22.55 -16.16
C LYS A 161 -5.54 -21.93 -16.49
N ILE A 162 -5.71 -20.64 -16.22
CA ILE A 162 -6.92 -19.87 -16.56
C ILE A 162 -7.18 -19.97 -18.06
N ASN A 163 -6.16 -19.68 -18.87
CA ASN A 163 -6.30 -19.71 -20.33
C ASN A 163 -6.68 -21.12 -20.83
N LYS A 164 -6.05 -22.18 -20.32
CA LYS A 164 -6.40 -23.57 -20.67
C LYS A 164 -7.86 -23.92 -20.32
N LYS A 165 -8.32 -23.56 -19.10
CA LYS A 165 -9.71 -23.83 -18.68
C LYS A 165 -10.69 -23.02 -19.52
N LEU A 166 -10.42 -21.75 -19.79
CA LEU A 166 -11.27 -20.93 -20.65
C LEU A 166 -11.32 -21.41 -22.11
N GLN A 167 -10.20 -21.91 -22.66
CA GLN A 167 -10.18 -22.55 -23.98
C GLN A 167 -11.13 -23.74 -24.04
N SER A 168 -11.14 -24.59 -23.01
CA SER A 168 -12.07 -25.73 -22.94
C SER A 168 -13.55 -25.31 -22.87
N LEU A 169 -13.81 -24.08 -22.41
CA LEU A 169 -15.15 -23.48 -22.36
C LEU A 169 -15.47 -22.61 -23.59
N ASN A 170 -14.64 -22.67 -24.63
CA ASN A 170 -14.71 -21.81 -25.82
C ASN A 170 -14.84 -20.32 -25.44
N TYR A 171 -14.11 -19.91 -24.40
CA TYR A 171 -14.14 -18.57 -23.82
C TYR A 171 -15.54 -18.03 -23.52
N LEU A 172 -16.49 -18.91 -23.18
CA LEU A 172 -17.88 -18.53 -22.86
C LEU A 172 -18.59 -17.77 -24.01
N ARG A 173 -18.12 -17.91 -25.26
CA ARG A 173 -18.67 -17.19 -26.42
C ARG A 173 -20.07 -17.67 -26.79
N SER A 174 -20.35 -18.95 -26.53
CA SER A 174 -21.63 -19.61 -26.76
C SER A 174 -22.40 -19.70 -25.44
N PRO A 175 -23.70 -19.32 -25.39
CA PRO A 175 -24.54 -19.47 -24.22
C PRO A 175 -24.93 -20.94 -24.02
N ASN A 176 -23.96 -21.74 -23.56
CA ASN A 176 -24.15 -23.14 -23.22
C ASN A 176 -24.22 -23.25 -21.70
N LEU A 177 -25.37 -23.65 -21.16
CA LEU A 177 -25.54 -23.72 -19.70
C LEU A 177 -24.66 -24.81 -19.08
N ASN A 178 -24.19 -25.79 -19.86
CA ASN A 178 -23.21 -26.78 -19.37
C ASN A 178 -21.86 -26.15 -19.02
N ASN A 179 -21.58 -24.91 -19.45
CA ASN A 179 -20.38 -24.18 -19.07
C ASN A 179 -20.49 -23.50 -17.70
N LEU A 180 -21.68 -23.45 -17.09
CA LEU A 180 -21.89 -22.72 -15.83
C LEU A 180 -21.06 -23.32 -14.68
N GLU A 181 -21.22 -24.61 -14.40
CA GLU A 181 -20.49 -25.31 -13.35
C GLU A 181 -18.96 -25.27 -13.57
N PRO A 182 -18.41 -25.61 -14.76
CA PRO A 182 -16.98 -25.45 -15.03
C PRO A 182 -16.44 -24.02 -14.89
N ALA A 183 -17.27 -23.01 -15.16
CA ALA A 183 -16.89 -21.61 -14.97
C ALA A 183 -16.89 -21.22 -13.48
N GLU A 184 -17.84 -21.71 -12.69
CA GLU A 184 -17.82 -21.55 -11.23
C GLU A 184 -16.64 -22.25 -10.58
N GLU A 185 -16.27 -23.46 -11.05
CA GLU A 185 -15.04 -24.13 -10.62
C GLU A 185 -13.80 -23.25 -10.86
N LEU A 186 -13.74 -22.58 -12.01
CA LEU A 186 -12.65 -21.66 -12.33
C LEU A 186 -12.65 -20.45 -11.39
N ILE A 187 -13.81 -19.85 -11.13
CA ILE A 187 -13.94 -18.72 -10.19
C ILE A 187 -13.51 -19.15 -8.78
N ASN A 188 -13.99 -20.28 -8.29
CA ASN A 188 -13.64 -20.84 -6.98
C ASN A 188 -12.14 -21.18 -6.90
N TYR A 189 -11.56 -21.71 -7.97
CA TYR A 189 -10.11 -21.94 -8.07
C TYR A 189 -9.34 -20.61 -7.98
N LEU A 190 -9.77 -19.59 -8.71
CA LEU A 190 -9.15 -18.26 -8.68
C LEU A 190 -9.19 -17.64 -7.29
N ASP A 191 -10.36 -17.66 -6.65
CA ASP A 191 -10.55 -17.06 -5.32
C ASP A 191 -9.70 -17.78 -4.26
N LYS A 192 -9.67 -19.12 -4.25
CA LYS A 192 -8.81 -19.89 -3.32
C LYS A 192 -7.32 -19.62 -3.52
N ASN A 193 -6.85 -19.57 -4.77
CA ASN A 193 -5.45 -19.27 -5.05
C ASN A 193 -5.10 -17.82 -4.67
N TYR A 194 -6.05 -16.90 -4.86
CA TYR A 194 -5.87 -15.51 -4.45
C TYR A 194 -5.78 -15.37 -2.94
N GLU A 195 -6.64 -16.03 -2.17
CA GLU A 195 -6.56 -16.03 -0.70
C GLU A 195 -5.23 -16.59 -0.20
N SER A 196 -4.81 -17.73 -0.74
CA SER A 196 -3.52 -18.36 -0.41
C SER A 196 -2.34 -17.45 -0.74
N LEU A 197 -2.35 -16.83 -1.94
CA LEU A 197 -1.35 -15.86 -2.34
C LEU A 197 -1.35 -14.65 -1.41
N GLY A 198 -2.53 -14.13 -1.07
CA GLY A 198 -2.71 -12.99 -0.18
C GLY A 198 -2.08 -13.22 1.19
N TYR A 199 -2.33 -14.38 1.80
CA TYR A 199 -1.74 -14.75 3.08
C TYR A 199 -0.20 -14.88 2.99
N SER A 200 0.31 -15.58 1.98
CA SER A 200 1.77 -15.77 1.81
C SER A 200 2.51 -14.46 1.54
N LEU A 201 1.91 -13.55 0.78
CA LEU A 201 2.47 -12.23 0.52
C LEU A 201 2.46 -11.35 1.76
N HIS A 202 1.35 -11.32 2.47
CA HIS A 202 1.20 -10.49 3.66
C HIS A 202 2.31 -10.76 4.68
N LEU A 203 2.54 -12.04 5.03
CA LEU A 203 3.62 -12.43 5.95
C LEU A 203 5.01 -12.00 5.47
N LYS A 204 5.29 -12.08 4.16
CA LYS A 204 6.59 -11.66 3.62
C LYS A 204 6.75 -10.16 3.58
N ILE A 205 5.67 -9.43 3.31
CA ILE A 205 5.64 -7.98 3.35
C ILE A 205 5.89 -7.50 4.78
N GLU A 206 5.24 -8.08 5.78
CA GLU A 206 5.48 -7.77 7.20
C GLU A 206 6.94 -7.98 7.59
N GLN A 207 7.54 -9.11 7.20
CA GLN A 207 8.97 -9.34 7.41
C GLN A 207 9.83 -8.26 6.75
N ILE A 208 9.55 -7.88 5.51
CA ILE A 208 10.29 -6.82 4.80
C ILE A 208 10.10 -5.46 5.49
N GLU A 209 8.92 -5.17 6.02
CA GLU A 209 8.60 -3.95 6.77
C GLU A 209 9.42 -3.84 8.06
N GLU A 210 9.69 -4.96 8.75
CA GLU A 210 10.60 -4.97 9.91
C GLU A 210 12.03 -4.56 9.52
N TYR A 211 12.53 -5.01 8.36
CA TYR A 211 13.84 -4.58 7.84
C TYR A 211 13.82 -3.08 7.50
N PHE A 212 12.75 -2.58 6.86
CA PHE A 212 12.59 -1.15 6.62
C PHE A 212 12.63 -0.33 7.92
N ALA A 213 11.95 -0.78 8.98
CA ALA A 213 11.94 -0.10 10.27
C ALA A 213 13.32 -0.10 10.93
N SER A 214 14.06 -1.21 10.83
CA SER A 214 15.43 -1.31 11.35
C SER A 214 16.39 -0.36 10.64
N ILE A 215 16.39 -0.38 9.30
CA ILE A 215 17.26 0.49 8.49
C ILE A 215 16.85 1.96 8.65
N GLY A 216 15.54 2.24 8.71
CA GLY A 216 15.00 3.59 8.88
C GLY A 216 15.57 4.30 10.11
N LYS A 217 15.69 3.60 11.25
CA LYS A 217 16.33 4.18 12.45
C LYS A 217 17.79 4.60 12.22
N LYS A 218 18.54 3.79 11.47
CA LYS A 218 19.94 4.09 11.12
C LYS A 218 20.02 5.29 10.16
N VAL A 219 19.09 5.38 9.21
CA VAL A 219 19.02 6.48 8.22
C VAL A 219 18.52 7.78 8.84
N ASP A 220 17.54 7.75 9.75
CA ASP A 220 17.08 8.93 10.49
C ASP A 220 18.21 9.59 11.26
N PHE A 221 19.06 8.77 11.90
CA PHE A 221 20.25 9.25 12.57
C PHE A 221 21.20 9.96 11.58
N LEU A 222 21.43 9.39 10.40
CA LEU A 222 22.28 10.01 9.38
C LEU A 222 21.69 11.31 8.82
N ASN A 223 20.39 11.34 8.59
CA ASN A 223 19.66 12.54 8.17
C ASN A 223 19.76 13.65 9.23
N TYR A 224 19.73 13.29 10.50
CA TYR A 224 20.02 14.21 11.60
C TYR A 224 21.46 14.75 11.53
N GLN A 225 22.46 13.88 11.33
CA GLN A 225 23.86 14.30 11.14
C GLN A 225 24.02 15.24 9.94
N TYR A 226 23.41 14.91 8.81
CA TYR A 226 23.42 15.72 7.60
C TYR A 226 22.78 17.11 7.83
N THR A 227 21.68 17.18 8.57
CA THR A 227 21.03 18.44 8.94
C THR A 227 21.94 19.30 9.80
N LEU A 228 22.61 18.71 10.79
CA LEU A 228 23.58 19.43 11.61
C LEU A 228 24.78 19.90 10.78
N LEU A 229 25.29 19.06 9.88
CA LEU A 229 26.39 19.42 8.99
C LEU A 229 26.06 20.64 8.15
N LYS A 230 24.84 20.74 7.57
CA LYS A 230 24.41 21.93 6.81
C LYS A 230 24.48 23.23 7.61
N ILE A 231 24.34 23.18 8.93
CA ILE A 231 24.42 24.36 9.80
C ILE A 231 25.88 24.76 10.03
N ILE A 232 26.79 23.79 10.14
CA ILE A 232 28.16 24.01 10.60
C ILE A 232 29.23 23.87 9.52
N TYR A 233 28.88 23.45 8.29
CA TYR A 233 29.86 23.11 7.26
C TYR A 233 30.85 24.25 6.98
N ARG A 234 30.37 25.50 6.96
CA ARG A 234 31.22 26.70 6.74
C ARG A 234 32.26 26.94 7.83
N LEU A 235 32.12 26.28 8.98
CA LEU A 235 33.02 26.41 10.13
C LEU A 235 34.09 25.32 10.16
N ILE A 236 33.94 24.27 9.35
CA ILE A 236 34.86 23.15 9.26
C ILE A 236 35.73 23.38 8.02
N PRO A 237 37.06 23.43 8.14
CA PRO A 237 37.94 23.56 6.99
C PRO A 237 37.76 22.39 6.02
N GLU A 238 37.76 22.67 4.71
CA GLU A 238 37.84 21.61 3.71
C GLU A 238 39.26 21.05 3.68
N VAL A 239 39.40 19.80 4.11
CA VAL A 239 40.66 19.06 4.06
C VAL A 239 40.47 17.87 3.13
N GLU A 240 41.39 17.69 2.20
CA GLU A 240 41.33 16.58 1.25
C GLU A 240 41.31 15.22 1.97
N GLY A 241 40.41 14.34 1.56
CA GLY A 241 40.19 13.03 2.18
C GLY A 241 39.70 13.08 3.63
N GLU A 242 39.22 14.23 4.13
CA GLU A 242 38.54 14.32 5.41
C GLU A 242 37.04 14.06 5.28
N GLU A 243 36.51 13.14 6.09
CA GLU A 243 35.13 12.66 6.05
C GLU A 243 34.49 12.75 7.43
N LEU A 244 33.22 13.17 7.50
CA LEU A 244 32.49 13.32 8.76
C LEU A 244 32.09 11.94 9.31
N ILE A 245 32.34 11.71 10.60
CA ILE A 245 31.87 10.52 11.31
C ILE A 245 30.67 10.85 12.18
N ALA A 246 30.76 11.91 13.00
CA ALA A 246 29.68 12.26 13.92
C ALA A 246 29.70 13.75 14.33
N ILE A 247 28.51 14.27 14.61
CA ILE A 247 28.26 15.57 15.24
C ILE A 247 27.43 15.32 16.50
N ILE A 248 27.99 15.69 17.64
CA ILE A 248 27.36 15.55 18.95
C ILE A 248 27.18 16.96 19.54
N PRO A 249 25.95 17.51 19.54
CA PRO A 249 25.73 18.85 20.05
C PRO A 249 25.76 18.88 21.58
N ARG A 250 26.15 20.04 22.12
CA ARG A 250 26.00 20.42 23.54
C ARG A 250 26.72 19.49 24.54
N MET A 251 27.88 18.97 24.17
CA MET A 251 28.75 18.24 25.09
C MET A 251 29.53 19.16 26.02
N TRP A 252 29.64 18.81 27.30
CA TRP A 252 30.53 19.51 28.21
C TRP A 252 31.95 18.95 28.08
N ILE A 253 32.89 19.83 27.78
CA ILE A 253 34.30 19.47 27.60
C ILE A 253 35.13 20.26 28.61
N LYS A 254 35.91 19.53 29.43
CA LYS A 254 36.92 20.08 30.33
C LYS A 254 38.30 19.73 29.79
N LYS A 255 39.03 20.73 29.30
CA LYS A 255 40.48 20.63 29.00
C LYS A 255 41.27 20.83 30.30
N SER A 256 42.41 20.16 30.45
CA SER A 256 43.30 20.24 31.63
C SER A 256 43.34 21.64 32.25
N TYR A 257 43.08 21.72 33.56
CA TYR A 257 43.11 22.94 34.37
C TYR A 257 42.14 24.07 33.95
N LYS A 258 41.24 23.84 32.99
CA LYS A 258 40.21 24.82 32.58
C LYS A 258 38.82 24.45 33.10
N LEU A 259 37.95 25.45 33.20
CA LEU A 259 36.52 25.25 33.49
C LEU A 259 35.82 24.55 32.32
N PRO A 260 34.86 23.63 32.62
CA PRO A 260 34.11 22.94 31.59
C PRO A 260 33.26 23.91 30.78
N LYS A 261 33.21 23.70 29.46
CA LYS A 261 32.44 24.53 28.52
C LYS A 261 31.64 23.64 27.58
N ARG A 262 30.42 24.07 27.24
CA ARG A 262 29.60 23.41 26.22
C ARG A 262 30.16 23.65 24.83
N HIS A 263 30.27 22.57 24.06
CA HIS A 263 30.70 22.57 22.67
C HIS A 263 29.77 21.72 21.82
N VAL A 264 29.74 22.00 20.52
CA VAL A 264 29.38 21.00 19.51
C VAL A 264 30.67 20.26 19.18
N PHE A 265 30.65 18.95 19.40
CA PHE A 265 31.76 18.05 19.12
C PHE A 265 31.56 17.47 17.72
N VAL A 266 32.53 17.69 16.83
CA VAL A 266 32.50 17.15 15.47
C VAL A 266 33.69 16.22 15.33
N LEU A 267 33.41 14.95 15.07
CA LEU A 267 34.41 13.92 14.80
C LEU A 267 34.45 13.66 13.30
N THR A 268 35.64 13.78 12.72
CA THR A 268 35.93 13.32 11.37
C THR A 268 36.88 12.15 11.43
N ASN A 269 37.22 11.64 10.26
CA ASN A 269 38.21 10.60 10.06
C ASN A 269 39.67 11.08 10.29
N LYS A 270 39.91 12.39 10.49
CA LYS A 270 41.26 12.95 10.72
C LYS A 270 41.35 13.84 11.96
N ASN A 271 40.26 14.50 12.34
CA ASN A 271 40.27 15.54 13.36
C ASN A 271 39.03 15.50 14.26
N ILE A 272 39.16 16.13 15.41
CA ILE A 272 38.05 16.52 16.28
C ILE A 272 37.97 18.04 16.24
N TYR A 273 36.84 18.57 15.79
CA TYR A 273 36.55 20.00 15.82
C TYR A 273 35.62 20.33 17.00
N LEU A 274 36.03 21.30 17.82
CA LEU A 274 35.25 21.80 18.93
C LEU A 274 34.68 23.18 18.56
N LEU A 275 33.37 23.22 18.29
CA LEU A 275 32.66 24.46 18.00
C LEU A 275 31.97 24.97 19.27
N ARG A 276 31.95 26.28 19.47
CA ARG A 276 31.30 26.90 20.63
C ARG A 276 30.39 28.02 20.21
N GLU A 277 29.19 28.04 20.79
CA GLU A 277 28.26 29.16 20.72
C GLU A 277 28.87 30.41 21.38
N LYS A 278 28.85 31.54 20.68
CA LYS A 278 29.28 32.86 21.16
C LYS A 278 28.18 33.89 20.92
N GLY A 279 27.98 34.79 21.88
CA GLY A 279 27.03 35.91 21.82
C GLY A 279 25.81 35.69 22.74
N LEU A 280 25.36 36.76 23.40
CA LEU A 280 24.20 36.75 24.31
C LEU A 280 22.86 36.93 23.56
N PHE A 281 22.85 37.68 22.45
CA PHE A 281 21.62 38.03 21.71
C PHE A 281 21.53 37.44 20.29
N ARG A 282 22.66 37.11 19.68
CA ARG A 282 22.76 36.37 18.40
C ARG A 282 23.80 35.29 18.55
N THR A 283 23.36 34.10 18.96
CA THR A 283 24.24 32.94 19.17
C THR A 283 24.81 32.49 17.84
N MET A 284 26.12 32.73 17.63
CA MET A 284 26.84 32.22 16.47
C MET A 284 27.83 31.13 16.91
N LEU A 285 27.82 30.00 16.20
CA LEU A 285 28.84 28.97 16.36
C LEU A 285 30.18 29.45 15.80
N LYS A 286 31.26 29.23 16.55
CA LYS A 286 32.64 29.47 16.09
C LYS A 286 33.53 28.29 16.41
N LEU A 287 34.41 27.92 15.48
CA LEU A 287 35.49 26.98 15.74
C LEU A 287 36.39 27.50 16.86
N LYS A 288 36.67 26.66 17.85
CA LYS A 288 37.54 26.99 18.99
C LYS A 288 38.83 26.22 18.99
N GLU A 289 38.74 24.96 18.64
CA GLU A 289 39.88 24.06 18.73
C GLU A 289 39.72 22.96 17.69
N LYS A 290 40.85 22.59 17.09
CA LYS A 290 41.02 21.45 16.20
C LYS A 290 42.03 20.53 16.87
N ILE A 291 41.68 19.26 17.03
CA ILE A 291 42.56 18.24 17.59
C ILE A 291 42.77 17.19 16.50
N ASP A 292 44.01 17.03 16.06
CA ASP A 292 44.36 15.97 15.12
C ASP A 292 44.26 14.60 15.81
N LEU A 293 43.58 13.64 15.17
CA LEU A 293 43.42 12.29 15.71
C LEU A 293 44.75 11.53 15.79
N SER A 294 45.74 11.87 14.96
CA SER A 294 47.10 11.31 15.08
C SER A 294 47.77 11.67 16.41
N ASN A 295 47.33 12.75 17.07
CA ASN A 295 47.84 13.17 18.37
C ASN A 295 47.10 12.52 19.54
N VAL A 296 46.02 11.76 19.30
CA VAL A 296 45.25 11.07 20.34
C VAL A 296 45.97 9.76 20.71
N ARG A 297 46.41 9.66 21.97
CA ARG A 297 47.13 8.48 22.48
C ARG A 297 46.22 7.44 23.12
N LEU A 298 45.20 7.92 23.85
CA LEU A 298 44.30 7.06 24.60
C LEU A 298 42.91 7.68 24.66
N VAL A 299 41.91 6.86 24.39
CA VAL A 299 40.51 7.14 24.69
C VAL A 299 40.07 6.13 25.73
N SER A 300 39.55 6.60 26.87
CA SER A 300 39.07 5.72 27.93
C SER A 300 37.74 6.18 28.50
N GLU A 301 36.92 5.23 28.89
CA GLU A 301 35.70 5.47 29.62
C GLU A 301 35.94 5.36 31.12
N SER A 302 35.27 6.23 31.88
CA SER A 302 35.22 6.14 33.33
C SER A 302 33.87 6.61 33.81
N GLN A 303 33.43 6.06 34.95
CA GLN A 303 32.21 6.49 35.61
C GLN A 303 32.59 7.30 36.84
N THR A 304 31.92 8.44 37.05
CA THR A 304 32.16 9.31 38.20
C THR A 304 30.84 9.67 38.86
N LEU A 305 30.81 9.69 40.20
CA LEU A 305 29.60 9.96 40.99
C LEU A 305 28.89 11.27 40.60
N LEU A 306 29.66 12.32 40.29
CA LEU A 306 29.12 13.67 40.02
C LEU A 306 28.81 13.94 38.54
N LYS A 307 29.43 13.23 37.60
CA LYS A 307 29.31 13.53 36.15
C LYS A 307 28.76 12.37 35.33
N GLY A 308 28.40 11.26 35.97
CA GLY A 308 27.97 10.05 35.27
C GLY A 308 29.09 9.45 34.43
N LYS A 309 28.75 8.97 33.23
CA LYS A 309 29.72 8.47 32.26
C LYS A 309 30.57 9.60 31.69
N VAL A 310 31.89 9.40 31.67
CA VAL A 310 32.87 10.36 31.18
C VAL A 310 33.81 9.66 30.21
N VAL A 311 33.94 10.22 29.01
CA VAL A 311 34.97 9.82 28.05
C VAL A 311 36.17 10.74 28.23
N LYS A 312 37.35 10.16 28.41
CA LYS A 312 38.62 10.88 28.53
C LYS A 312 39.41 10.67 27.25
N ILE A 313 39.84 11.78 26.65
CA ILE A 313 40.72 11.78 25.48
C ILE A 313 42.05 12.38 25.91
N SER A 314 43.11 11.56 25.89
CA SER A 314 44.48 11.99 26.15
C SER A 314 45.20 12.19 24.83
N THR A 315 45.71 13.40 24.63
CA THR A 315 46.54 13.78 23.47
C THR A 315 47.98 13.99 23.89
N LEU A 316 48.89 14.18 22.94
CA LEU A 316 50.28 14.58 23.20
C LEU A 316 50.41 15.80 24.12
N LEU A 317 49.51 16.78 23.98
CA LEU A 317 49.65 18.10 24.60
C LEU A 317 48.63 18.38 25.71
N SER A 318 47.58 17.56 25.84
CA SER A 318 46.41 17.92 26.64
C SER A 318 45.55 16.71 26.98
N GLN A 319 44.79 16.80 28.08
CA GLN A 319 43.75 15.85 28.42
C GLN A 319 42.38 16.53 28.37
N TYR A 320 41.42 15.83 27.79
CA TYR A 320 40.02 16.27 27.67
C TYR A 320 39.14 15.30 28.43
N SER A 321 38.23 15.82 29.24
CA SER A 321 37.13 15.06 29.84
C SER A 321 35.82 15.51 29.24
N LEU A 322 35.12 14.61 28.57
CA LEU A 322 33.86 14.83 27.90
C LEU A 322 32.75 14.16 28.72
N PHE A 323 31.72 14.93 29.06
CA PHE A 323 30.60 14.47 29.87
C PHE A 323 29.30 15.16 29.45
N GLY A 324 28.15 14.56 29.77
CA GLY A 324 26.87 15.03 29.28
C GLY A 324 25.76 14.03 29.57
N ARG A 325 24.77 13.96 28.66
CA ARG A 325 23.74 12.92 28.74
C ARG A 325 24.37 11.56 28.43
N ASP A 326 23.99 10.53 29.19
CA ASP A 326 24.55 9.18 29.04
C ASP A 326 24.41 8.63 27.61
N ILE A 327 23.30 8.93 26.93
CA ILE A 327 23.07 8.55 25.51
C ILE A 327 24.17 9.13 24.62
N ALA A 328 24.46 10.43 24.74
CA ALA A 328 25.47 11.09 23.90
C ALA A 328 26.88 10.57 24.17
N ILE A 329 27.19 10.23 25.43
CA ILE A 329 28.48 9.64 25.79
C ILE A 329 28.59 8.21 25.27
N SER A 330 27.52 7.41 25.39
CA SER A 330 27.49 6.07 24.82
C SER A 330 27.60 6.06 23.30
N GLU A 331 26.98 7.03 22.62
CA GLU A 331 27.13 7.23 21.17
C GLU A 331 28.57 7.60 20.81
N LEU A 332 29.17 8.56 21.52
CA LEU A 332 30.56 8.97 21.32
C LEU A 332 31.52 7.78 21.41
N SER A 333 31.35 6.94 22.43
CA SER A 333 32.13 5.72 22.61
C SER A 333 31.99 4.77 21.44
N LYS A 334 30.75 4.49 21.00
CA LYS A 334 30.50 3.67 19.80
C LYS A 334 31.21 4.24 18.58
N TYR A 335 31.18 5.56 18.37
CA TYR A 335 31.88 6.20 17.24
C TYR A 335 33.39 6.03 17.30
N PHE A 336 34.00 6.10 18.48
CA PHE A 336 35.43 5.82 18.61
C PHE A 336 35.75 4.35 18.35
N SER A 337 34.95 3.40 18.84
CA SER A 337 35.09 1.99 18.47
C SER A 337 35.01 1.80 16.96
N ILE A 338 34.04 2.45 16.29
CA ILE A 338 33.88 2.38 14.84
C ILE A 338 35.07 2.98 14.10
N TYR A 339 35.56 4.13 14.57
CA TYR A 339 36.75 4.77 14.04
C TYR A 339 37.99 3.87 14.17
N TYR A 340 38.17 3.16 15.28
CA TYR A 340 39.34 2.30 15.45
C TYR A 340 39.22 0.96 14.72
N GLU A 341 38.05 0.34 14.70
CA GLU A 341 37.83 -0.99 14.12
C GLU A 341 37.53 -0.97 12.61
N TYR A 342 36.70 -0.03 12.15
CA TYR A 342 36.10 -0.09 10.81
C TYR A 342 36.64 0.97 9.84
N PHE A 343 37.50 1.88 10.28
CA PHE A 343 38.05 2.92 9.41
C PHE A 343 38.86 2.39 8.24
N LYS A 344 39.54 1.26 8.41
CA LYS A 344 40.26 0.56 7.32
C LYS A 344 39.31 -0.12 6.33
N TYR A 345 38.08 -0.43 6.75
CA TYR A 345 37.08 -1.17 5.96
C TYR A 345 36.01 -0.28 5.34
N SER A 346 35.89 0.96 5.81
CA SER A 346 34.91 1.89 5.30
C SER A 346 35.24 2.27 3.85
N THR A 347 34.42 1.74 2.97
CA THR A 347 34.14 2.21 1.63
C THR A 347 34.11 3.73 1.47
N SER A 348 35.12 4.45 0.97
CA SER A 348 34.89 5.78 0.37
C SER A 348 34.28 5.65 -1.05
N ASP A 349 34.15 4.41 -1.51
CA ASP A 349 33.68 4.10 -2.84
C ASP A 349 32.16 4.36 -2.96
N LEU A 350 31.81 5.24 -3.90
CA LEU A 350 30.43 5.51 -4.26
C LEU A 350 29.88 4.42 -5.18
N THR A 351 30.71 3.54 -5.74
CA THR A 351 30.30 2.48 -6.67
C THR A 351 29.21 1.59 -6.07
N VAL A 352 29.39 1.09 -4.85
CA VAL A 352 28.41 0.20 -4.18
C VAL A 352 27.03 0.84 -4.06
N ILE A 353 26.97 2.12 -3.72
CA ILE A 353 25.69 2.82 -3.52
C ILE A 353 25.10 3.28 -4.86
N ASN A 354 25.96 3.63 -5.82
CA ASN A 354 25.53 3.83 -7.20
C ASN A 354 24.97 2.53 -7.81
N GLU A 355 25.52 1.35 -7.49
CA GLU A 355 24.96 0.07 -7.91
C GLU A 355 23.54 -0.14 -7.37
N PHE A 356 23.25 0.24 -6.12
CA PHE A 356 21.87 0.18 -5.61
C PHE A 356 20.90 1.09 -6.36
N LYS A 357 21.39 2.19 -6.93
CA LYS A 357 20.60 3.09 -7.80
C LYS A 357 20.39 2.52 -9.20
N TYR A 358 21.40 1.85 -9.78
CA TYR A 358 21.35 1.34 -11.16
C TYR A 358 20.69 -0.04 -11.26
N TYR A 359 20.79 -0.88 -10.24
CA TYR A 359 20.06 -2.15 -10.15
C TYR A 359 18.64 -1.94 -9.61
N ASN A 360 17.84 -1.19 -10.37
CA ASN A 360 16.45 -0.91 -10.03
C ASN A 360 15.64 -2.20 -9.86
N LEU A 361 14.93 -2.32 -8.73
CA LEU A 361 13.91 -3.33 -8.52
C LEU A 361 12.71 -3.02 -9.43
N SER A 362 12.75 -3.53 -10.66
CA SER A 362 11.70 -3.27 -11.64
C SER A 362 10.50 -4.17 -11.41
N VAL A 363 9.42 -3.61 -10.85
CA VAL A 363 8.08 -4.22 -10.91
C VAL A 363 7.44 -4.02 -12.29
N LYS A 364 8.04 -3.18 -13.15
CA LYS A 364 7.50 -2.84 -14.47
C LYS A 364 7.32 -4.09 -15.33
N ASP A 365 8.31 -4.97 -15.38
CA ASP A 365 8.25 -6.19 -16.19
C ASP A 365 7.13 -7.14 -15.71
N LEU A 366 6.95 -7.26 -14.39
CA LEU A 366 5.85 -8.03 -13.80
C LEU A 366 4.50 -7.41 -14.14
N ARG A 367 4.38 -6.09 -14.03
CA ARG A 367 3.16 -5.34 -14.37
C ARG A 367 2.81 -5.47 -15.86
N GLU A 368 3.80 -5.34 -16.74
CA GLU A 368 3.63 -5.49 -18.18
C GLU A 368 3.20 -6.91 -18.56
N ALA A 369 3.82 -7.93 -17.96
CA ALA A 369 3.42 -9.32 -18.16
C ALA A 369 1.97 -9.55 -17.74
N ILE A 370 1.58 -9.12 -16.54
CA ILE A 370 0.21 -9.28 -16.03
C ILE A 370 -0.80 -8.51 -16.90
N ASN A 371 -0.48 -7.27 -17.27
CA ASN A 371 -1.33 -6.48 -18.18
C ASN A 371 -1.50 -7.16 -19.54
N LYS A 372 -0.43 -7.75 -20.10
CA LYS A 372 -0.50 -8.51 -21.35
C LYS A 372 -1.45 -9.71 -21.21
N TYR A 373 -1.35 -10.46 -20.12
CA TYR A 373 -2.28 -11.58 -19.87
C TYR A 373 -3.73 -11.12 -19.73
N LEU A 374 -3.96 -10.05 -18.96
CA LEU A 374 -5.29 -9.47 -18.79
C LEU A 374 -5.88 -9.00 -20.12
N ASN A 375 -5.10 -8.33 -20.95
CA ASN A 375 -5.55 -7.89 -22.26
C ASN A 375 -5.89 -9.06 -23.19
N ASN A 376 -5.06 -10.11 -23.21
CA ASN A 376 -5.34 -11.31 -23.99
C ASN A 376 -6.64 -12.00 -23.54
N LEU A 377 -6.86 -12.10 -22.22
CA LEU A 377 -8.10 -12.64 -21.67
C LEU A 377 -9.31 -11.76 -22.03
N ARG A 378 -9.19 -10.43 -21.93
CA ARG A 378 -10.24 -9.47 -22.30
C ARG A 378 -10.71 -9.66 -23.73
N VAL A 379 -9.77 -9.71 -24.68
CA VAL A 379 -10.07 -9.94 -26.10
C VAL A 379 -10.75 -11.30 -26.32
N SER A 380 -10.41 -12.30 -25.51
CA SER A 380 -10.91 -13.66 -25.69
C SER A 380 -12.31 -13.86 -25.13
N LEU A 381 -12.58 -13.30 -23.93
CA LEU A 381 -13.82 -13.47 -23.16
C LEU A 381 -14.95 -12.50 -23.52
N LEU A 382 -14.62 -11.31 -24.03
CA LEU A 382 -15.61 -10.22 -24.16
C LEU A 382 -15.93 -9.96 -25.62
N LYS A 383 -17.21 -9.78 -25.93
CA LYS A 383 -17.61 -9.38 -27.29
C LYS A 383 -17.30 -7.90 -27.47
N LYS A 384 -16.66 -7.53 -28.59
CA LYS A 384 -16.35 -6.11 -28.94
C LYS A 384 -17.54 -5.16 -28.73
N ARG A 385 -18.77 -5.64 -28.95
CA ARG A 385 -20.02 -4.87 -28.79
C ARG A 385 -20.39 -4.57 -27.32
N GLU A 386 -20.03 -5.44 -26.38
CA GLU A 386 -20.26 -5.25 -24.94
C GLU A 386 -19.24 -4.25 -24.38
N ILE A 387 -17.98 -4.38 -24.77
CA ILE A 387 -16.91 -3.41 -24.45
C ILE A 387 -17.32 -2.00 -24.90
N LYS A 388 -17.83 -1.86 -26.13
CA LYS A 388 -18.31 -0.57 -26.66
C LYS A 388 -19.49 0.00 -25.86
N ARG A 389 -20.39 -0.86 -25.35
CA ARG A 389 -21.53 -0.43 -24.51
C ARG A 389 -21.08 0.07 -23.15
N GLU A 390 -20.15 -0.62 -22.49
CA GLU A 390 -19.58 -0.19 -21.21
C GLU A 390 -18.82 1.13 -21.34
N ILE A 391 -18.06 1.33 -22.43
CA ILE A 391 -17.40 2.61 -22.71
C ILE A 391 -18.42 3.73 -22.90
N MET A 392 -19.49 3.49 -23.66
CA MET A 392 -20.56 4.47 -23.83
C MET A 392 -21.25 4.80 -22.49
N TYR A 393 -21.48 3.79 -21.66
CA TYR A 393 -22.04 3.97 -20.32
C TYR A 393 -21.10 4.80 -19.43
N LYS A 394 -19.79 4.52 -19.42
CA LYS A 394 -18.80 5.37 -18.72
C LYS A 394 -18.86 6.83 -19.19
N ASN A 395 -18.84 7.05 -20.50
CA ASN A 395 -18.88 8.40 -21.05
C ASN A 395 -20.16 9.13 -20.62
N SER A 396 -21.29 8.41 -20.53
CA SER A 396 -22.53 8.96 -19.97
C SER A 396 -22.42 9.30 -18.47
N LEU A 397 -21.73 8.48 -17.67
CA LEU A 397 -21.46 8.75 -16.26
C LEU A 397 -20.54 9.97 -16.08
N VAL A 398 -19.50 10.12 -16.91
CA VAL A 398 -18.59 11.27 -16.90
C VAL A 398 -19.35 12.55 -17.26
N ALA A 399 -20.19 12.52 -18.28
CA ALA A 399 -21.04 13.65 -18.66
C ALA A 399 -22.03 14.02 -17.54
N ARG A 400 -22.71 13.02 -16.95
CA ARG A 400 -23.61 13.23 -15.81
C ARG A 400 -22.88 13.82 -14.59
N ARG A 401 -21.66 13.35 -14.31
CA ARG A 401 -20.81 13.90 -13.24
C ARG A 401 -20.51 15.38 -13.47
N GLN A 402 -20.18 15.79 -14.70
CA GLN A 402 -19.96 17.20 -15.02
C GLN A 402 -21.21 18.06 -14.79
N GLN A 403 -22.39 17.55 -15.18
CA GLN A 403 -23.67 18.23 -14.92
C GLN A 403 -23.94 18.38 -13.41
N ILE A 404 -23.70 17.33 -12.62
CA ILE A 404 -23.88 17.37 -11.17
C ILE A 404 -22.93 18.38 -10.52
N LEU A 405 -21.66 18.44 -10.96
CA LEU A 405 -20.68 19.41 -10.46
C LEU A 405 -21.10 20.87 -10.74
N GLN A 406 -21.64 21.13 -11.93
CA GLN A 406 -22.20 22.46 -12.26
C GLN A 406 -23.39 22.82 -11.36
N ARG A 407 -24.29 21.85 -11.12
CA ARG A 407 -25.47 22.05 -10.26
C ARG A 407 -25.06 22.30 -8.80
N LEU A 408 -24.07 21.57 -8.30
CA LEU A 408 -23.48 21.74 -6.98
C LEU A 408 -22.81 23.12 -6.82
N ALA A 409 -22.08 23.58 -7.83
CA ALA A 409 -21.48 24.91 -7.83
C ALA A 409 -22.55 26.02 -7.74
N ASN A 410 -23.66 25.87 -8.46
CA ASN A 410 -24.79 26.80 -8.39
C ASN A 410 -25.48 26.80 -7.02
N ILE A 411 -25.68 25.63 -6.41
CA ILE A 411 -26.25 25.52 -5.06
C ILE A 411 -25.34 26.16 -4.01
N ARG A 412 -24.03 25.90 -4.08
CA ARG A 412 -23.05 26.53 -3.18
C ARG A 412 -23.06 28.05 -3.30
N ARG A 413 -23.18 28.58 -4.52
CA ARG A 413 -23.33 30.02 -4.76
C ARG A 413 -24.61 30.56 -4.13
N LYS A 414 -25.76 29.88 -4.31
CA LYS A 414 -27.03 30.27 -3.67
C LYS A 414 -26.96 30.24 -2.14
N ILE A 415 -26.31 29.23 -1.55
CA ILE A 415 -26.09 29.15 -0.11
C ILE A 415 -25.26 30.35 0.35
N GLN A 416 -24.18 30.69 -0.35
CA GLN A 416 -23.36 31.87 -0.04
C GLN A 416 -24.15 33.17 -0.16
N GLU A 417 -24.89 33.37 -1.25
CA GLU A 417 -25.75 34.54 -1.47
C GLU A 417 -26.82 34.68 -0.36
N ILE A 418 -27.47 33.59 0.03
CA ILE A 418 -28.45 33.56 1.12
C ILE A 418 -27.77 33.87 2.45
N THR A 419 -26.61 33.28 2.73
CA THR A 419 -25.87 33.52 3.98
C THR A 419 -25.33 34.94 4.08
N GLN A 420 -24.94 35.55 2.96
CA GLN A 420 -24.46 36.94 2.87
C GLN A 420 -25.60 37.97 2.90
N SER A 421 -26.79 37.64 2.38
CA SER A 421 -27.98 38.52 2.36
C SER A 421 -28.74 38.58 3.69
N ARG A 422 -28.11 38.17 4.80
CA ARG A 422 -28.65 38.12 6.16
C ARG A 422 -29.13 39.47 6.72
N THR A 423 -29.00 40.56 5.97
CA THR A 423 -29.28 41.94 6.40
C THR A 423 -30.45 42.65 5.72
N GLY A 424 -31.31 42.01 4.90
CA GLY A 424 -32.50 42.77 4.45
C GLY A 424 -33.54 42.19 3.50
N ARG A 425 -33.45 40.95 3.01
CA ARG A 425 -34.38 40.45 1.94
C ARG A 425 -35.43 39.43 2.34
N TYR A 426 -35.36 38.81 3.53
CA TYR A 426 -36.30 37.75 3.93
C TYR A 426 -37.12 38.19 5.15
N GLN A 427 -38.44 38.34 4.97
CA GLN A 427 -39.38 38.84 5.99
C GLN A 427 -39.64 37.86 7.15
N SER A 428 -39.11 36.62 7.13
CA SER A 428 -39.25 35.65 8.22
C SER A 428 -38.03 34.72 8.36
N PRO A 429 -37.45 34.59 9.58
CA PRO A 429 -36.36 33.64 9.87
C PRO A 429 -36.71 32.18 9.53
N LYS A 430 -37.99 31.81 9.61
CA LYS A 430 -38.47 30.44 9.32
C LYS A 430 -38.36 30.10 7.83
N VAL A 431 -38.70 31.04 6.96
CA VAL A 431 -38.59 30.87 5.50
C VAL A 431 -37.13 30.77 5.07
N PHE A 432 -36.27 31.61 5.67
CA PHE A 432 -34.83 31.57 5.47
C PHE A 432 -34.22 30.22 5.87
N ASN A 433 -34.50 29.75 7.10
CA ASN A 433 -33.97 28.48 7.61
C ASN A 433 -34.45 27.29 6.77
N ASN A 434 -35.72 27.27 6.36
CA ASN A 434 -36.26 26.20 5.51
C ASN A 434 -35.59 26.16 4.12
N LEU A 435 -35.33 27.31 3.51
CA LEU A 435 -34.67 27.38 2.20
C LEU A 435 -33.20 26.94 2.30
N LEU A 436 -32.49 27.40 3.33
CA LEU A 436 -31.11 27.02 3.58
C LEU A 436 -31.00 25.51 3.83
N GLN A 437 -31.89 24.95 4.65
CA GLN A 437 -31.94 23.51 4.92
C GLN A 437 -32.15 22.70 3.63
N ARG A 438 -33.11 23.08 2.78
CA ARG A 438 -33.34 22.40 1.49
C ARG A 438 -32.12 22.44 0.57
N LEU A 439 -31.43 23.58 0.50
CA LEU A 439 -30.22 23.69 -0.32
C LEU A 439 -29.05 22.86 0.23
N MET A 440 -28.91 22.76 1.56
CA MET A 440 -27.91 21.90 2.19
C MET A 440 -28.23 20.41 1.99
N GLU A 441 -29.50 20.02 2.06
CA GLU A 441 -29.95 18.65 1.75
C GLU A 441 -29.69 18.29 0.28
N GLU A 442 -29.99 19.21 -0.64
CA GLU A 442 -29.71 19.02 -2.07
C GLU A 442 -28.20 18.94 -2.35
N GLN A 443 -27.39 19.79 -1.70
CA GLN A 443 -25.93 19.70 -1.76
C GLN A 443 -25.43 18.32 -1.32
N SER A 444 -25.87 17.84 -0.15
CA SER A 444 -25.49 16.52 0.38
C SER A 444 -25.88 15.38 -0.58
N ARG A 445 -27.09 15.45 -1.17
CA ARG A 445 -27.57 14.49 -2.16
C ARG A 445 -26.66 14.44 -3.40
N LEU A 446 -26.32 15.59 -3.96
CA LEU A 446 -25.44 15.68 -5.14
C LEU A 446 -24.01 15.21 -4.82
N GLU A 447 -23.48 15.50 -3.63
CA GLU A 447 -22.17 14.98 -3.20
C GLU A 447 -22.16 13.46 -3.05
N LYS A 448 -23.27 12.87 -2.58
CA LYS A 448 -23.44 11.41 -2.57
C LYS A 448 -23.51 10.84 -3.99
N GLU A 449 -24.22 11.49 -4.90
CA GLU A 449 -24.34 11.07 -6.30
C GLU A 449 -23.00 11.14 -7.06
N ILE A 450 -22.18 12.17 -6.80
CA ILE A 450 -20.80 12.26 -7.31
C ILE A 450 -19.98 11.07 -6.82
N ARG A 451 -20.03 10.74 -5.52
CA ARG A 451 -19.28 9.60 -4.97
C ARG A 451 -19.67 8.27 -5.62
N ILE A 452 -20.97 8.07 -5.88
CA ILE A 452 -21.47 6.87 -6.57
C ILE A 452 -20.96 6.83 -8.02
N ASN A 453 -21.04 7.94 -8.75
CA ASN A 453 -20.54 8.00 -10.13
C ASN A 453 -19.02 7.80 -10.18
N ASP A 454 -18.25 8.40 -9.28
CA ASP A 454 -16.80 8.25 -9.20
C ASP A 454 -16.38 6.82 -8.84
N ALA A 455 -17.16 6.13 -7.99
CA ALA A 455 -16.94 4.72 -7.71
C ALA A 455 -17.15 3.87 -8.97
N LYS A 456 -18.26 4.07 -9.69
CA LYS A 456 -18.58 3.34 -10.93
C LYS A 456 -17.59 3.63 -12.06
N ILE A 457 -17.19 4.89 -12.24
CA ILE A 457 -16.19 5.26 -13.25
C ILE A 457 -14.85 4.57 -12.94
N ARG A 458 -14.41 4.55 -11.66
CA ARG A 458 -13.19 3.84 -11.26
C ARG A 458 -13.29 2.35 -11.45
N GLU A 459 -14.41 1.74 -11.09
CA GLU A 459 -14.66 0.32 -11.32
C GLU A 459 -14.54 -0.03 -12.81
N ILE A 460 -15.17 0.77 -13.67
CA ILE A 460 -15.02 0.66 -15.12
C ILE A 460 -13.55 0.88 -15.54
N ASP A 461 -12.85 1.87 -15.00
CA ASP A 461 -11.44 2.11 -15.36
C ASP A 461 -10.50 0.99 -14.87
N GLU A 462 -10.78 0.38 -13.73
CA GLU A 462 -10.06 -0.81 -13.25
C GLU A 462 -10.35 -2.03 -14.16
N LEU A 463 -11.59 -2.16 -14.62
CA LEU A 463 -12.04 -3.23 -15.51
C LEU A 463 -11.62 -3.06 -16.98
N TRP A 464 -11.48 -1.82 -17.47
CA TRP A 464 -11.40 -1.49 -18.90
C TRP A 464 -10.25 -0.53 -19.29
N GLY A 465 -9.53 0.03 -18.30
CA GLY A 465 -8.57 1.13 -18.42
C GLY A 465 -7.43 1.02 -19.45
N VAL A 466 -7.07 -0.19 -19.87
CA VAL A 466 -5.94 -0.41 -20.78
C VAL A 466 -6.38 -0.46 -22.26
N PHE A 467 -7.68 -0.55 -22.53
CA PHE A 467 -8.23 -0.62 -23.89
C PHE A 467 -8.50 0.76 -24.51
N TYR A 468 -8.42 1.84 -23.71
CA TYR A 468 -8.67 3.21 -24.19
C TYR A 468 -7.68 3.66 -25.26
N ASP A 469 -6.43 3.20 -25.21
CA ASP A 469 -5.36 3.63 -26.15
C ASP A 469 -5.29 2.79 -27.44
N GLN A 470 -6.06 1.70 -27.55
CA GLN A 470 -5.97 0.75 -28.66
C GLN A 470 -7.23 0.70 -29.54
N VAL A 471 -8.30 1.41 -29.17
CA VAL A 471 -9.58 1.45 -29.93
C VAL A 471 -9.97 2.87 -30.36
N SER A 472 -9.26 3.89 -29.88
CA SER A 472 -9.09 5.17 -30.56
C SER A 472 -8.18 4.97 -31.77
#